data_AF-A0A2V2DD48-F1
#
_entry.id   AF-A0A2V2DD48-F1
#
_cell.length_a   1.000
_cell.length_b   1.000
_cell.length_c   1.000
_cell.angle_alpha   90.00
_cell.angle_beta   90.00
_cell.angle_gamma   90.00
#
_symmetry.space_group_name_H-M   'P 1'
#
loop_
_entity.id
_entity.type
_entity.pdbx_description
1 polymer ?
#
loop_
_entity_poly.entity_id
_entity_poly.type
_entity_poly.pdbx_seq_one_letter_code
_entity_poly.pdbx_strand_id
1 'polypeptide(L)'
;MNPLVFKIAAAASFAALPILHAAAQDALLDEIESARSAAWAGLECYDNALVNANSAVDVISAMSLLSQSMQERCDNLDAQFARQSADLKNIEYSLRVLKEKFARDKGFMESAKSGLDAAARALPLGERRMALADKISERAGALVSKNPGANYQDRNYFASLSTSYSNAKAAFKRAQNSISRLSVDVNIADPRMAGIANMSAMAGDFLDKAQSASSKNGEELEALRGGAKKLSEQSVAGYAKLNALTKRLRESKIAFVGEYMKLIRFMENEMPASPKYAEHIFKPNPNIRLRLLRDAAEAALGERANVSGPIASSLSRSVKAKNADGNFYRPAAAAERRDSAIPQAASNKTARDEILKLGEELSALTAELTEAADLLESVAREAQNAIYSIQFIETSAQAILKDSIAAATSAQVLSSDIAILKSELEVASAQANASNAQFEKLSEAVGKFISFCDEESKKIGERLRKAKALLAE
;
A
#
# COMPACT_ATOMS: atom_id res chain seq x y z
N MET A 1 74.24 32.15 -90.54
CA MET A 1 74.32 31.29 -89.34
C MET A 1 74.81 32.17 -88.18
N ASN A 2 74.03 32.21 -87.09
CA ASN A 2 74.34 32.83 -85.79
C ASN A 2 75.40 31.96 -85.03
N PRO A 3 75.98 32.30 -83.84
CA PRO A 3 75.62 33.38 -82.88
C PRO A 3 76.75 33.98 -81.95
N LEU A 4 76.35 34.93 -81.05
CA LEU A 4 76.73 35.10 -79.59
C LEU A 4 78.15 35.66 -79.23
N VAL A 5 78.43 36.52 -78.23
CA VAL A 5 77.85 36.95 -76.91
C VAL A 5 78.41 38.37 -76.56
N PHE A 6 77.60 39.41 -76.31
CA PHE A 6 77.10 40.03 -75.04
C PHE A 6 78.09 40.58 -73.97
N LYS A 7 77.80 41.85 -73.59
CA LYS A 7 78.38 42.73 -72.53
C LYS A 7 77.69 42.53 -71.15
N ILE A 8 78.20 43.28 -70.14
CA ILE A 8 77.56 43.87 -68.91
C ILE A 8 78.13 43.22 -67.62
N ALA A 9 78.92 43.87 -66.73
CA ALA A 9 78.88 45.14 -65.98
C ALA A 9 77.97 45.14 -64.73
N ALA A 10 78.62 45.32 -63.56
CA ALA A 10 78.24 46.03 -62.33
C ALA A 10 76.84 45.86 -61.67
N ALA A 11 76.90 45.78 -60.32
CA ALA A 11 75.88 46.20 -59.34
C ALA A 11 74.62 45.32 -59.19
N ALA A 12 74.77 44.18 -58.50
CA ALA A 12 73.67 43.31 -58.06
C ALA A 12 73.31 43.47 -56.55
N SER A 13 73.66 44.57 -55.88
CA SER A 13 73.60 44.65 -54.40
C SER A 13 72.65 45.69 -53.79
N PHE A 14 71.76 46.36 -54.54
CA PHE A 14 70.79 47.30 -53.92
C PHE A 14 69.35 47.26 -54.48
N ALA A 15 68.98 46.27 -55.29
CA ALA A 15 67.60 46.07 -55.75
C ALA A 15 66.90 44.84 -55.13
N ALA A 16 67.63 43.98 -54.40
CA ALA A 16 67.05 42.81 -53.74
C ALA A 16 66.36 43.15 -52.40
N LEU A 17 66.82 44.18 -51.69
CA LEU A 17 66.29 44.57 -50.36
C LEU A 17 64.86 45.15 -50.40
N PRO A 18 64.48 46.06 -51.33
CA PRO A 18 63.10 46.57 -51.39
C PRO A 18 62.10 45.50 -51.84
N ILE A 19 62.52 44.54 -52.67
CA ILE A 19 61.69 43.46 -53.20
C ILE A 19 61.55 42.34 -52.15
N LEU A 20 62.62 41.99 -51.41
CA LEU A 20 62.51 41.12 -50.23
C LEU A 20 61.66 41.77 -49.13
N HIS A 21 61.81 43.07 -48.88
CA HIS A 21 60.97 43.78 -47.90
C HIS A 21 59.49 43.87 -48.33
N ALA A 22 59.20 44.06 -49.62
CA ALA A 22 57.82 44.05 -50.12
C ALA A 22 57.21 42.63 -50.08
N ALA A 23 57.98 41.60 -50.45
CA ALA A 23 57.54 40.21 -50.38
C ALA A 23 57.37 39.70 -48.93
N ALA A 24 58.25 40.11 -48.01
CA ALA A 24 58.11 39.83 -46.58
C ALA A 24 56.93 40.60 -45.95
N GLN A 25 56.61 41.79 -46.46
CA GLN A 25 55.44 42.58 -46.05
C GLN A 25 54.11 41.94 -46.49
N ASP A 26 54.01 41.50 -47.74
CA ASP A 26 52.84 40.77 -48.23
C ASP A 26 52.68 39.44 -47.47
N ALA A 27 53.79 38.74 -47.20
CA ALA A 27 53.79 37.51 -46.40
C ALA A 27 53.33 37.73 -44.93
N LEU A 28 53.73 38.83 -44.28
CA LEU A 28 53.29 39.16 -42.92
C LEU A 28 51.77 39.40 -42.86
N LEU A 29 51.24 40.18 -43.82
CA LEU A 29 49.81 40.47 -43.91
C LEU A 29 49.00 39.20 -44.21
N ASP A 30 49.50 38.33 -45.08
CA ASP A 30 48.88 37.04 -45.39
C ASP A 30 48.82 36.11 -44.17
N GLU A 31 49.86 36.08 -43.34
CA GLU A 31 49.87 35.28 -42.10
C GLU A 31 48.87 35.83 -41.05
N ILE A 32 48.73 37.15 -40.94
CA ILE A 32 47.74 37.80 -40.05
C ILE A 32 46.31 37.53 -40.53
N GLU A 33 46.03 37.70 -41.83
CA GLU A 33 44.68 37.50 -42.36
C GLU A 33 44.30 36.01 -42.37
N SER A 34 45.27 35.12 -42.56
CA SER A 34 45.10 33.67 -42.32
C SER A 34 44.76 33.35 -40.86
N ALA A 35 45.43 33.99 -39.89
CA ALA A 35 45.13 33.82 -38.47
C ALA A 35 43.72 34.34 -38.12
N ARG A 36 43.27 35.44 -38.74
CA ARG A 36 41.88 35.93 -38.58
C ARG A 36 40.86 35.00 -39.18
N SER A 37 41.10 34.50 -40.38
CA SER A 37 40.23 33.53 -41.04
C SER A 37 40.07 32.28 -40.16
N ALA A 38 41.16 31.78 -39.60
CA ALA A 38 41.14 30.67 -38.64
C ALA A 38 40.34 31.03 -37.36
N ALA A 39 40.51 32.23 -36.82
CA ALA A 39 39.72 32.70 -35.68
C ALA A 39 38.22 32.75 -35.97
N TRP A 40 37.81 33.17 -37.17
CA TRP A 40 36.41 33.20 -37.56
C TRP A 40 35.82 31.80 -37.71
N ALA A 41 36.53 30.91 -38.40
CA ALA A 41 36.13 29.52 -38.56
C ALA A 41 36.04 28.78 -37.22
N GLY A 42 36.98 29.03 -36.31
CA GLY A 42 36.97 28.47 -34.95
C GLY A 42 35.79 28.95 -34.10
N LEU A 43 35.43 30.24 -34.19
CA LEU A 43 34.29 30.82 -33.47
C LEU A 43 32.96 30.26 -33.98
N GLU A 44 32.77 30.17 -35.29
CA GLU A 44 31.57 29.58 -35.90
C GLU A 44 31.39 28.12 -35.47
N CYS A 45 32.48 27.36 -35.44
CA CYS A 45 32.45 25.98 -34.95
C CYS A 45 32.14 25.87 -33.46
N TYR A 46 32.66 26.78 -32.63
CA TYR A 46 32.30 26.84 -31.21
C TYR A 46 30.80 27.13 -31.01
N ASP A 47 30.24 28.09 -31.75
CA ASP A 47 28.81 28.41 -31.66
C ASP A 47 27.94 27.22 -32.10
N ASN A 48 28.34 26.52 -33.17
CA ASN A 48 27.68 25.29 -33.61
C ASN A 48 27.78 24.18 -32.55
N ALA A 49 28.93 24.00 -31.92
CA ALA A 49 29.10 23.06 -30.81
C ALA A 49 28.18 23.40 -29.64
N LEU A 50 28.06 24.69 -29.32
CA LEU A 50 27.23 25.19 -28.23
C LEU A 50 25.74 24.93 -28.48
N VAL A 51 25.25 25.19 -29.70
CA VAL A 51 23.86 24.91 -30.09
C VAL A 51 23.55 23.42 -29.93
N ASN A 52 24.41 22.55 -30.48
CA ASN A 52 24.21 21.10 -30.37
C ASN A 52 24.29 20.60 -28.93
N ALA A 53 25.19 21.16 -28.11
CA ALA A 53 25.32 20.81 -26.70
C ALA A 53 24.07 21.23 -25.91
N ASN A 54 23.52 22.43 -26.14
CA ASN A 54 22.27 22.85 -25.51
C ASN A 54 21.09 21.95 -25.94
N SER A 55 21.01 21.57 -27.22
CA SER A 55 19.99 20.60 -27.66
C SER A 55 20.18 19.23 -26.99
N ALA A 56 21.42 18.79 -26.76
CA ALA A 56 21.70 17.55 -26.04
C ALA A 56 21.26 17.61 -24.57
N VAL A 57 21.38 18.78 -23.91
CA VAL A 57 20.85 19.02 -22.56
C VAL A 57 19.34 18.81 -22.53
N ASP A 58 18.60 19.39 -23.48
CA ASP A 58 17.14 19.30 -23.50
C ASP A 58 16.66 17.84 -23.70
N VAL A 59 17.35 17.07 -24.55
CA VAL A 59 17.07 15.64 -24.78
C VAL A 59 17.27 14.82 -23.50
N ILE A 60 18.41 14.95 -22.83
CA ILE A 60 18.69 14.20 -21.60
C ILE A 60 17.77 14.62 -20.45
N SER A 61 17.44 15.92 -20.36
CA SER A 61 16.50 16.43 -19.35
C SER A 61 15.11 15.81 -19.54
N ALA A 62 14.63 15.72 -20.78
CA ALA A 62 13.36 15.06 -21.10
C ALA A 62 13.38 13.56 -20.76
N MET A 63 14.47 12.86 -21.07
CA MET A 63 14.64 11.44 -20.67
C MET A 63 14.62 11.26 -19.15
N SER A 64 15.22 12.19 -18.41
CA SER A 64 15.23 12.16 -16.94
C SER A 64 13.83 12.31 -16.35
N LEU A 65 13.04 13.26 -16.85
CA LEU A 65 11.66 13.47 -16.41
C LEU A 65 10.78 12.26 -16.73
N LEU A 66 10.95 11.68 -17.93
CA LEU A 66 10.26 10.46 -18.33
C LEU A 66 10.58 9.29 -17.38
N SER A 67 11.87 9.09 -17.07
CA SER A 67 12.30 8.05 -16.13
C SER A 67 11.73 8.26 -14.73
N GLN A 68 11.76 9.49 -14.20
CA GLN A 68 11.21 9.82 -12.88
C GLN A 68 9.70 9.54 -12.82
N SER A 69 8.96 9.95 -13.85
CA SER A 69 7.52 9.68 -13.96
C SER A 69 7.21 8.17 -13.94
N MET A 70 7.96 7.36 -14.68
CA MET A 70 7.78 5.90 -14.67
C MET A 70 8.13 5.27 -13.31
N GLN A 71 9.16 5.77 -12.63
CA GLN A 71 9.53 5.30 -11.30
C GLN A 71 8.45 5.63 -10.26
N GLU A 72 7.94 6.87 -10.26
CA GLU A 72 6.86 7.29 -9.35
C GLU A 72 5.59 6.45 -9.54
N ARG A 73 5.26 6.10 -10.78
CA ARG A 73 4.15 5.18 -11.06
C ARG A 73 4.39 3.79 -10.51
N CYS A 74 5.58 3.23 -10.67
CA CYS A 74 5.94 1.93 -10.06
C CYS A 74 5.79 2.00 -8.53
N ASP A 75 6.36 3.03 -7.90
CA ASP A 75 6.33 3.21 -6.45
C ASP A 75 4.89 3.33 -5.91
N ASN A 76 3.99 4.00 -6.64
CA ASN A 76 2.58 4.09 -6.30
C ASN A 76 1.87 2.73 -6.36
N LEU A 77 2.06 1.98 -7.46
CA LEU A 77 1.45 0.65 -7.58
C LEU A 77 2.00 -0.33 -6.53
N ASP A 78 3.27 -0.20 -6.15
CA ASP A 78 3.87 -0.97 -5.07
C ASP A 78 3.22 -0.71 -3.71
N ALA A 79 2.96 0.56 -3.39
CA ALA A 79 2.26 0.95 -2.17
C ALA A 79 0.83 0.38 -2.14
N GLN A 80 0.14 0.39 -3.28
CA GLN A 80 -1.20 -0.19 -3.42
C GLN A 80 -1.16 -1.72 -3.26
N PHE A 81 -0.21 -2.39 -3.92
CA PHE A 81 0.01 -3.83 -3.81
C PHE A 81 0.30 -4.27 -2.38
N ALA A 82 1.15 -3.53 -1.65
CA ALA A 82 1.48 -3.82 -0.26
C ALA A 82 0.26 -3.72 0.67
N ARG A 83 -0.59 -2.69 0.49
CA ARG A 83 -1.84 -2.54 1.24
C ARG A 83 -2.80 -3.69 0.95
N GLN A 84 -3.01 -4.00 -0.33
CA GLN A 84 -3.87 -5.11 -0.74
C GLN A 84 -3.39 -6.45 -0.17
N SER A 85 -2.08 -6.71 -0.18
CA SER A 85 -1.52 -7.93 0.40
C SER A 85 -1.77 -8.05 1.91
N ALA A 86 -1.76 -6.93 2.63
CA ALA A 86 -2.10 -6.91 4.06
C ALA A 86 -3.60 -7.16 4.29
N ASP A 87 -4.46 -6.53 3.48
CA ASP A 87 -5.91 -6.71 3.56
C ASP A 87 -6.32 -8.16 3.28
N LEU A 88 -5.72 -8.79 2.27
CA LEU A 88 -5.98 -10.20 1.94
C LEU A 88 -5.66 -11.14 3.12
N LYS A 89 -4.56 -10.92 3.84
CA LYS A 89 -4.20 -11.71 5.02
C LYS A 89 -5.21 -11.53 6.16
N ASN A 90 -5.71 -10.31 6.34
CA ASN A 90 -6.73 -10.02 7.37
C ASN A 90 -8.07 -10.69 7.04
N ILE A 91 -8.48 -10.68 5.76
CA ILE A 91 -9.70 -11.35 5.29
C ILE A 91 -9.55 -12.86 5.43
N GLU A 92 -8.41 -13.43 5.03
CA GLU A 92 -8.12 -14.87 5.18
C GLU A 92 -8.23 -15.33 6.64
N TYR A 93 -7.58 -14.60 7.55
CA TYR A 93 -7.67 -14.87 8.99
C TYR A 93 -9.12 -14.81 9.48
N SER A 94 -9.85 -13.76 9.11
CA SER A 94 -11.24 -13.55 9.53
C SER A 94 -12.17 -14.65 9.01
N LEU A 95 -11.99 -15.07 7.76
CA LEU A 95 -12.75 -16.17 7.14
C LEU A 95 -12.47 -17.50 7.85
N ARG A 96 -11.21 -17.78 8.22
CA ARG A 96 -10.86 -18.98 8.99
C ARG A 96 -11.54 -18.99 10.36
N VAL A 97 -11.44 -17.89 11.10
CA VAL A 97 -12.09 -17.74 12.42
C VAL A 97 -13.61 -17.89 12.30
N LEU A 98 -14.22 -17.31 11.25
CA LEU A 98 -15.64 -17.47 10.97
C LEU A 98 -16.01 -18.94 10.75
N LYS A 99 -15.26 -19.68 9.93
CA LYS A 99 -15.52 -21.11 9.66
C LYS A 99 -15.42 -21.96 10.92
N GLU A 100 -14.40 -21.74 11.75
CA GLU A 100 -14.24 -22.44 13.04
C GLU A 100 -15.40 -22.12 14.00
N LYS A 101 -15.75 -20.83 14.14
CA LYS A 101 -16.87 -20.39 14.97
C LYS A 101 -18.20 -20.96 14.47
N PHE A 102 -18.41 -20.97 13.17
CA PHE A 102 -19.62 -21.52 12.56
C PHE A 102 -19.75 -23.02 12.79
N ALA A 103 -18.67 -23.79 12.60
CA ALA A 103 -18.68 -25.23 12.86
C ALA A 103 -19.04 -25.57 14.31
N ARG A 104 -18.48 -24.83 15.27
CA ARG A 104 -18.79 -25.00 16.69
C ARG A 104 -20.24 -24.64 17.01
N ASP A 105 -20.69 -23.46 16.58
CA ASP A 105 -22.01 -22.94 16.95
C ASP A 105 -23.14 -23.70 16.22
N LYS A 106 -22.85 -24.34 15.07
CA LYS A 106 -23.72 -25.34 14.45
C LYS A 106 -23.95 -26.54 15.38
N GLY A 107 -22.91 -27.07 16.02
CA GLY A 107 -23.04 -28.16 17.00
C GLY A 107 -23.87 -27.77 18.23
N PHE A 108 -23.74 -26.52 18.70
CA PHE A 108 -24.61 -25.98 19.76
C PHE A 108 -26.07 -25.86 19.30
N MET A 109 -26.31 -25.45 18.05
CA MET A 109 -27.66 -25.39 17.49
C MET A 109 -28.31 -26.79 17.38
N GLU A 110 -27.56 -27.80 16.93
CA GLU A 110 -28.03 -29.18 16.87
C GLU A 110 -28.37 -29.74 18.27
N SER A 111 -27.52 -29.44 19.26
CA SER A 111 -27.74 -29.80 20.66
C SER A 111 -28.99 -29.12 21.23
N ALA A 112 -29.15 -27.82 20.98
CA ALA A 112 -30.33 -27.06 21.38
C ALA A 112 -31.62 -27.60 20.76
N LYS A 113 -31.59 -27.97 19.47
CA LYS A 113 -32.73 -28.60 18.78
C LYS A 113 -33.12 -29.91 19.45
N SER A 114 -32.15 -30.76 19.74
CA SER A 114 -32.39 -32.02 20.45
C SER A 114 -32.95 -31.82 21.86
N GLY A 115 -32.44 -30.83 22.60
CA GLY A 115 -32.93 -30.46 23.93
C GLY A 115 -34.37 -29.94 23.92
N LEU A 116 -34.71 -29.07 22.96
CA LEU A 116 -36.07 -28.57 22.76
C LEU A 116 -37.05 -29.68 22.38
N ASP A 117 -36.65 -30.60 21.48
CA ASP A 117 -37.48 -31.74 21.09
C ASP A 117 -37.74 -32.68 22.28
N ALA A 118 -36.72 -32.94 23.10
CA ALA A 118 -36.86 -33.75 24.30
C ALA A 118 -37.78 -33.08 25.33
N ALA A 119 -37.60 -31.77 25.56
CA ALA A 119 -38.45 -30.96 26.43
C ALA A 119 -39.91 -30.98 25.96
N ALA A 120 -40.15 -30.75 24.66
CA ALA A 120 -41.48 -30.73 24.06
C ALA A 120 -42.25 -32.06 24.26
N ARG A 121 -41.55 -33.21 24.15
CA ARG A 121 -42.14 -34.53 24.41
C ARG A 121 -42.50 -34.75 25.89
N ALA A 122 -41.82 -34.08 26.81
CA ALA A 122 -42.06 -34.20 28.25
C ALA A 122 -43.19 -33.27 28.75
N LEU A 123 -43.54 -32.20 28.01
CA LEU A 123 -44.57 -31.23 28.43
C LEU A 123 -45.92 -31.85 28.82
N PRO A 124 -46.47 -32.85 28.09
CA PRO A 124 -47.75 -33.46 28.48
C PRO A 124 -47.72 -34.16 29.84
N LEU A 125 -46.55 -34.62 30.31
CA LEU A 125 -46.40 -35.18 31.65
C LEU A 125 -46.57 -34.08 32.72
N GLY A 126 -45.94 -32.93 32.51
CA GLY A 126 -46.09 -31.76 33.39
C GLY A 126 -47.54 -31.27 33.47
N GLU A 127 -48.27 -31.29 32.35
CA GLU A 127 -49.72 -30.97 32.33
C GLU A 127 -50.54 -31.94 33.18
N ARG A 128 -50.24 -33.24 33.11
CA ARG A 128 -50.89 -34.25 33.96
C ARG A 128 -50.56 -34.04 35.45
N ARG A 129 -49.30 -33.68 35.77
CA ARG A 129 -48.89 -33.36 37.14
C ARG A 129 -49.58 -32.12 37.68
N MET A 130 -49.69 -31.05 36.88
CA MET A 130 -50.45 -29.85 37.23
C MET A 130 -51.92 -30.20 37.50
N ALA A 131 -52.57 -30.99 36.64
CA ALA A 131 -53.97 -31.38 36.82
C ALA A 131 -54.19 -32.24 38.08
N LEU A 132 -53.22 -33.07 38.47
CA LEU A 132 -53.26 -33.81 39.73
C LEU A 132 -53.14 -32.86 40.94
N ALA A 133 -52.19 -31.92 40.89
CA ALA A 133 -51.99 -30.93 41.93
C ALA A 133 -53.19 -29.99 42.10
N ASP A 134 -53.85 -29.60 41.00
CA ASP A 134 -55.10 -28.83 41.02
C ASP A 134 -56.19 -29.57 41.82
N LYS A 135 -56.41 -30.87 41.53
CA LYS A 135 -57.37 -31.70 42.26
C LYS A 135 -57.04 -31.83 43.75
N ILE A 136 -55.76 -31.98 44.09
CA ILE A 136 -55.30 -32.07 45.49
C ILE A 136 -55.52 -30.74 46.21
N SER A 137 -55.18 -29.62 45.57
CA SER A 137 -55.38 -28.27 46.11
C SER A 137 -56.87 -27.96 46.34
N GLU A 138 -57.74 -28.28 45.38
CA GLU A 138 -59.20 -28.10 45.52
C GLU A 138 -59.77 -28.93 46.69
N ARG A 139 -59.35 -30.20 46.80
CA ARG A 139 -59.79 -31.10 47.88
C ARG A 139 -59.32 -30.60 49.25
N ALA A 140 -58.05 -30.22 49.38
CA ALA A 140 -57.49 -29.69 50.62
C ALA A 140 -58.16 -28.36 51.01
N GLY A 141 -58.40 -27.47 50.05
CA GLY A 141 -59.13 -26.22 50.29
C GLY A 141 -60.56 -26.42 50.78
N ALA A 142 -61.27 -27.42 50.23
CA ALA A 142 -62.61 -27.77 50.68
C ALA A 142 -62.62 -28.35 52.11
N LEU A 143 -61.61 -29.14 52.50
CA LEU A 143 -61.47 -29.69 53.86
C LEU A 143 -61.14 -28.58 54.89
N VAL A 144 -60.22 -27.69 54.55
CA VAL A 144 -59.85 -26.52 55.39
C VAL A 144 -61.06 -25.60 55.60
N SER A 145 -61.86 -25.36 54.55
CA SER A 145 -63.04 -24.49 54.62
C SER A 145 -64.18 -25.06 55.46
N LYS A 146 -64.28 -26.38 55.59
CA LYS A 146 -65.29 -27.10 56.40
C LYS A 146 -64.89 -27.25 57.87
N ASN A 147 -63.74 -26.74 58.29
CA ASN A 147 -63.22 -26.89 59.65
C ASN A 147 -63.03 -25.51 60.36
N PRO A 148 -64.12 -24.79 60.69
CA PRO A 148 -64.09 -23.34 60.94
C PRO A 148 -63.60 -22.91 62.33
N GLY A 149 -63.45 -23.79 63.31
CA GLY A 149 -63.48 -23.40 64.73
C GLY A 149 -62.17 -23.37 65.53
N ALA A 150 -61.10 -24.10 65.15
CA ALA A 150 -59.96 -24.30 66.07
C ALA A 150 -58.54 -24.27 65.47
N ASN A 151 -58.33 -24.33 64.14
CA ASN A 151 -56.98 -24.44 63.58
C ASN A 151 -56.67 -23.35 62.53
N TYR A 152 -56.54 -22.10 62.98
CA TYR A 152 -55.96 -21.00 62.18
C TYR A 152 -54.64 -21.39 61.51
N GLN A 153 -53.89 -22.29 62.16
CA GLN A 153 -52.64 -22.88 61.67
C GLN A 153 -52.82 -23.71 60.39
N ASP A 154 -53.86 -24.54 60.27
CA ASP A 154 -54.11 -25.38 59.09
C ASP A 154 -54.51 -24.52 57.87
N ARG A 155 -55.28 -23.45 58.11
CA ARG A 155 -55.63 -22.48 57.07
C ARG A 155 -54.41 -21.72 56.56
N ASN A 156 -53.54 -21.24 57.46
CA ASN A 156 -52.31 -20.53 57.07
C ASN A 156 -51.32 -21.47 56.37
N TYR A 157 -51.17 -22.71 56.86
CA TYR A 157 -50.35 -23.75 56.26
C TYR A 157 -50.81 -24.05 54.82
N PHE A 158 -52.11 -24.33 54.63
CA PHE A 158 -52.65 -24.59 53.30
C PHE A 158 -52.58 -23.37 52.38
N ALA A 159 -52.85 -22.15 52.89
CA ALA A 159 -52.71 -20.92 52.10
C ALA A 159 -51.28 -20.74 51.58
N SER A 160 -50.27 -20.97 52.41
CA SER A 160 -48.85 -20.93 52.01
C SER A 160 -48.50 -21.96 50.93
N LEU A 161 -49.00 -23.19 51.07
CA LEU A 161 -48.80 -24.25 50.07
C LEU A 161 -49.51 -23.94 48.75
N SER A 162 -50.75 -23.46 48.81
CA SER A 162 -51.54 -23.06 47.63
C SER A 162 -50.88 -21.91 46.88
N THR A 163 -50.30 -20.92 47.57
CA THR A 163 -49.51 -19.86 46.95
C THR A 163 -48.24 -20.41 46.30
N SER A 164 -47.51 -21.28 46.99
CA SER A 164 -46.27 -21.89 46.46
C SER A 164 -46.55 -22.72 45.21
N TYR A 165 -47.61 -23.54 45.24
CA TYR A 165 -48.09 -24.28 44.08
C TYR A 165 -48.48 -23.36 42.91
N SER A 166 -49.25 -22.30 43.18
CA SER A 166 -49.69 -21.35 42.15
C SER A 166 -48.49 -20.69 41.45
N ASN A 167 -47.44 -20.35 42.20
CA ASN A 167 -46.20 -19.81 41.65
C ASN A 167 -45.45 -20.84 40.79
N ALA A 168 -45.30 -22.08 41.27
CA ALA A 168 -44.66 -23.17 40.52
C ALA A 168 -45.42 -23.49 39.21
N LYS A 169 -46.75 -23.55 39.27
CA LYS A 169 -47.63 -23.71 38.11
C LYS A 169 -47.43 -22.59 37.09
N ALA A 170 -47.36 -21.33 37.54
CA ALA A 170 -47.13 -20.19 36.66
C ALA A 170 -45.71 -20.18 36.06
N ALA A 171 -44.68 -20.62 36.81
CA ALA A 171 -43.33 -20.80 36.30
C ALA A 171 -43.27 -21.88 35.21
N PHE A 172 -43.84 -23.06 35.48
CA PHE A 172 -43.89 -24.16 34.51
C PHE A 172 -44.60 -23.75 33.22
N LYS A 173 -45.75 -23.07 33.29
CA LYS A 173 -46.46 -22.56 32.11
C LYS A 173 -45.65 -21.54 31.32
N ARG A 174 -44.90 -20.67 32.00
CA ARG A 174 -43.99 -19.71 31.34
C ARG A 174 -42.87 -20.45 30.60
N ALA A 175 -42.25 -21.43 31.24
CA ALA A 175 -41.21 -22.25 30.64
C ALA A 175 -41.74 -23.04 29.44
N GLN A 176 -42.93 -23.64 29.55
CA GLN A 176 -43.64 -24.32 28.46
C GLN A 176 -43.85 -23.41 27.24
N ASN A 177 -44.31 -22.18 27.46
CA ASN A 177 -44.50 -21.20 26.38
C ASN A 177 -43.16 -20.84 25.71
N SER A 178 -42.08 -20.69 26.48
CA SER A 178 -40.75 -20.43 25.95
C SER A 178 -40.24 -21.56 25.07
N ILE A 179 -40.40 -22.82 25.51
CA ILE A 179 -40.01 -24.00 24.72
C ILE A 179 -40.77 -24.05 23.41
N SER A 180 -42.10 -23.87 23.44
CA SER A 180 -42.93 -23.89 22.23
C SER A 180 -42.51 -22.81 21.23
N ARG A 181 -42.23 -21.60 21.70
CA ARG A 181 -41.74 -20.50 20.84
C ARG A 181 -40.37 -20.81 20.25
N LEU A 182 -39.41 -21.21 21.09
CA LEU A 182 -38.03 -21.47 20.65
C LEU A 182 -37.94 -22.68 19.71
N SER A 183 -38.83 -23.65 19.84
CA SER A 183 -38.92 -24.78 18.91
C SER A 183 -39.24 -24.32 17.48
N VAL A 184 -40.04 -23.26 17.32
CA VAL A 184 -40.29 -22.65 16.02
C VAL A 184 -39.05 -21.88 15.53
N ASP A 185 -38.44 -21.08 16.41
CA ASP A 185 -37.28 -20.24 16.05
C ASP A 185 -36.05 -21.07 15.63
N VAL A 186 -35.80 -22.21 16.29
CA VAL A 186 -34.70 -23.14 15.93
C VAL A 186 -34.94 -23.80 14.58
N ASN A 187 -36.18 -24.08 14.19
CA ASN A 187 -36.48 -24.62 12.86
C ASN A 187 -36.20 -23.60 11.73
N ILE A 188 -36.22 -22.30 12.03
CA ILE A 188 -35.83 -21.23 11.10
C ILE A 188 -34.28 -21.08 11.04
N ALA A 189 -33.54 -21.70 11.96
CA ALA A 189 -32.07 -21.64 11.94
C ALA A 189 -31.44 -22.45 10.80
N ASP A 190 -32.08 -23.55 10.37
CA ASP A 190 -31.56 -24.41 9.29
C ASP A 190 -31.29 -23.63 7.97
N PRO A 191 -32.25 -22.85 7.41
CA PRO A 191 -31.97 -22.04 6.23
C PRO A 191 -30.92 -20.94 6.47
N ARG A 192 -30.83 -20.37 7.68
CA ARG A 192 -29.79 -19.39 8.02
C ARG A 192 -28.40 -20.00 8.04
N MET A 193 -28.25 -21.18 8.62
CA MET A 193 -27.00 -21.92 8.63
C MET A 193 -26.57 -22.30 7.20
N ALA A 194 -27.52 -22.71 6.34
CA ALA A 194 -27.23 -22.93 4.92
C ALA A 194 -26.76 -21.64 4.22
N GLY A 195 -27.39 -20.50 4.52
CA GLY A 195 -26.96 -19.17 4.04
C GLY A 195 -25.54 -18.81 4.48
N ILE A 196 -25.19 -19.03 5.75
CA ILE A 196 -23.84 -18.82 6.28
C ILE A 196 -22.82 -19.69 5.55
N ALA A 197 -23.11 -20.98 5.36
CA ALA A 197 -22.23 -21.89 4.65
C ALA A 197 -21.96 -21.41 3.20
N ASN A 198 -23.02 -21.01 2.49
CA ASN A 198 -22.91 -20.47 1.13
C ASN A 198 -22.10 -19.17 1.10
N MET A 199 -22.38 -18.21 2.00
CA MET A 199 -21.62 -16.96 2.07
C MET A 199 -20.14 -17.21 2.38
N SER A 200 -19.84 -18.15 3.28
CA SER A 200 -18.46 -18.50 3.62
C SER A 200 -17.73 -19.19 2.46
N ALA A 201 -18.42 -20.03 1.69
CA ALA A 201 -17.88 -20.64 0.48
C ALA A 201 -17.59 -19.58 -0.59
N MET A 202 -18.57 -18.71 -0.89
CA MET A 202 -18.40 -17.61 -1.85
C MET A 202 -17.29 -16.64 -1.42
N ALA A 203 -17.19 -16.32 -0.13
CA ALA A 203 -16.10 -15.50 0.39
C ALA A 203 -14.74 -16.14 0.13
N GLY A 204 -14.64 -17.47 0.30
CA GLY A 204 -13.46 -18.25 -0.07
C GLY A 204 -13.14 -18.14 -1.56
N ASP A 205 -14.11 -18.37 -2.44
CA ASP A 205 -13.90 -18.28 -3.89
C ASP A 205 -13.42 -16.89 -4.33
N PHE A 206 -13.97 -15.82 -3.76
CA PHE A 206 -13.52 -14.46 -4.05
C PHE A 206 -12.14 -14.16 -3.47
N LEU A 207 -11.85 -14.64 -2.26
CA LEU A 207 -10.53 -14.51 -1.65
C LEU A 207 -9.47 -15.22 -2.50
N ASP A 208 -9.72 -16.46 -2.94
CA ASP A 208 -8.80 -17.23 -3.78
C ASP A 208 -8.54 -16.52 -5.12
N LYS A 209 -9.60 -15.97 -5.74
CA LYS A 209 -9.46 -15.13 -6.95
C LYS A 209 -8.59 -13.90 -6.68
N ALA A 210 -8.82 -13.21 -5.56
CA ALA A 210 -8.06 -12.03 -5.19
C ALA A 210 -6.58 -12.36 -4.91
N GLN A 211 -6.30 -13.48 -4.21
CA GLN A 211 -4.94 -13.96 -3.93
C GLN A 211 -4.21 -14.38 -5.22
N SER A 212 -4.89 -15.07 -6.15
CA SER A 212 -4.30 -15.43 -7.44
C SER A 212 -3.97 -14.19 -8.27
N ALA A 213 -4.89 -13.23 -8.36
CA ALA A 213 -4.65 -11.96 -9.04
C ALA A 213 -3.51 -11.17 -8.38
N SER A 214 -3.51 -11.08 -7.05
CA SER A 214 -2.45 -10.40 -6.29
C SER A 214 -1.08 -11.05 -6.53
N SER A 215 -0.98 -12.37 -6.53
CA SER A 215 0.29 -13.06 -6.82
C SER A 215 0.85 -12.71 -8.20
N LYS A 216 -0.01 -12.74 -9.24
CA LYS A 216 0.36 -12.32 -10.60
C LYS A 216 0.76 -10.85 -10.66
N ASN A 217 0.01 -9.98 -10.00
CA ASN A 217 0.30 -8.55 -9.92
C ASN A 217 1.68 -8.30 -9.31
N GLY A 218 2.06 -9.03 -8.26
CA GLY A 218 3.37 -8.93 -7.64
C GLY A 218 4.50 -9.33 -8.59
N GLU A 219 4.34 -10.43 -9.33
CA GLU A 219 5.31 -10.89 -10.34
C GLU A 219 5.46 -9.87 -11.48
N GLU A 220 4.35 -9.34 -11.99
CA GLU A 220 4.35 -8.35 -13.07
C GLU A 220 4.96 -7.02 -12.62
N LEU A 221 4.63 -6.52 -11.43
CA LEU A 221 5.22 -5.31 -10.87
C LEU A 221 6.73 -5.41 -10.71
N GLU A 222 7.23 -6.55 -10.24
CA GLU A 222 8.68 -6.77 -10.09
C GLU A 222 9.39 -6.68 -11.46
N ALA A 223 8.79 -7.23 -12.52
CA ALA A 223 9.32 -7.09 -13.86
C ALA A 223 9.32 -5.63 -14.36
N LEU A 224 8.26 -4.87 -14.06
CA LEU A 224 8.14 -3.46 -14.44
C LEU A 224 9.14 -2.55 -13.71
N ARG A 225 9.42 -2.82 -12.42
CA ARG A 225 10.50 -2.14 -11.68
C ARG A 225 11.83 -2.26 -12.40
N GLY A 226 12.16 -3.46 -12.90
CA GLY A 226 13.37 -3.69 -13.68
C GLY A 226 13.45 -2.82 -14.94
N GLY A 227 12.33 -2.61 -15.63
CA GLY A 227 12.28 -1.72 -16.80
C GLY A 227 12.39 -0.24 -16.45
N ALA A 228 11.69 0.23 -15.40
CA ALA A 228 11.79 1.62 -14.93
C ALA A 228 13.21 1.96 -14.46
N LYS A 229 13.86 1.03 -13.75
CA LYS A 229 15.26 1.16 -13.33
C LYS A 229 16.20 1.32 -14.52
N LYS A 230 16.03 0.54 -15.60
CA LYS A 230 16.83 0.68 -16.83
C LYS A 230 16.70 2.07 -17.46
N LEU A 231 15.50 2.66 -17.48
CA LEU A 231 15.30 4.04 -17.97
C LEU A 231 16.08 5.05 -17.11
N SER A 232 16.09 4.85 -15.80
CA SER A 232 16.85 5.69 -14.87
C SER A 232 18.35 5.57 -15.12
N GLU A 233 18.87 4.35 -15.24
CA GLU A 233 20.28 4.08 -15.55
C GLU A 233 20.69 4.71 -16.89
N GLN A 234 19.84 4.65 -17.92
CA GLN A 234 20.08 5.31 -19.21
C GLN A 234 20.17 6.83 -19.08
N SER A 235 19.26 7.46 -18.32
CA SER A 235 19.29 8.91 -18.09
C SER A 235 20.54 9.34 -17.33
N VAL A 236 20.93 8.60 -16.29
CA VAL A 236 22.14 8.86 -15.50
C VAL A 236 23.39 8.75 -16.36
N ALA A 237 23.50 7.71 -17.20
CA ALA A 237 24.61 7.55 -18.13
C ALA A 237 24.67 8.71 -19.16
N GLY A 238 23.51 9.15 -19.66
CA GLY A 238 23.39 10.30 -20.55
C GLY A 238 23.92 11.59 -19.92
N TYR A 239 23.54 11.89 -18.67
CA TYR A 239 24.08 13.05 -17.93
C TYR A 239 25.59 12.96 -17.73
N ALA A 240 26.13 11.79 -17.38
CA ALA A 240 27.57 11.61 -17.20
C ALA A 240 28.33 11.95 -18.49
N LYS A 241 27.82 11.50 -19.65
CA LYS A 241 28.39 11.80 -20.96
C LYS A 241 28.25 13.27 -21.34
N LEU A 242 27.08 13.87 -21.09
CA LEU A 242 26.83 15.29 -21.32
C LEU A 242 27.77 16.19 -20.50
N ASN A 243 28.04 15.83 -19.24
CA ASN A 243 28.98 16.54 -18.38
C ASN A 243 30.42 16.46 -18.92
N ALA A 244 30.84 15.30 -19.41
CA ALA A 244 32.14 15.13 -20.06
C ALA A 244 32.28 15.99 -21.34
N LEU A 245 31.23 16.03 -22.18
CA LEU A 245 31.17 16.88 -23.37
C LEU A 245 31.23 18.37 -23.01
N THR A 246 30.45 18.78 -22.02
CA THR A 246 30.42 20.15 -21.51
C THR A 246 31.79 20.60 -21.01
N LYS A 247 32.49 19.73 -20.27
CA LYS A 247 33.85 19.98 -19.81
C LYS A 247 34.81 20.21 -21.00
N ARG A 248 34.81 19.30 -21.97
CA ARG A 248 35.66 19.42 -23.18
C ARG A 248 35.35 20.70 -23.97
N LEU A 249 34.07 21.06 -24.10
CA LEU A 249 33.66 22.29 -24.78
C LEU A 249 34.18 23.54 -24.05
N ARG A 250 34.12 23.56 -22.72
CA ARG A 250 34.67 24.66 -21.90
C ARG A 250 36.19 24.76 -22.03
N GLU A 251 36.90 23.63 -22.01
CA GLU A 251 38.36 23.59 -22.20
C GLU A 251 38.78 24.12 -23.58
N SER A 252 38.10 23.66 -24.64
CA SER A 252 38.32 24.12 -26.03
C SER A 252 38.06 25.63 -26.17
N LYS A 253 36.97 26.13 -25.57
CA LYS A 253 36.69 27.57 -25.51
C LYS A 253 37.85 28.37 -24.91
N ILE A 254 38.34 27.93 -23.75
CA ILE A 254 39.42 28.64 -23.02
C ILE A 254 40.69 28.67 -23.88
N ALA A 255 41.04 27.55 -24.52
CA ALA A 255 42.19 27.47 -25.41
C ALA A 255 42.04 28.42 -26.62
N PHE A 256 40.89 28.39 -27.30
CA PHE A 256 40.57 29.27 -28.42
C PHE A 256 40.65 30.75 -28.05
N VAL A 257 40.01 31.15 -26.95
CA VAL A 257 40.04 32.53 -26.44
C VAL A 257 41.48 32.96 -26.14
N GLY A 258 42.28 32.07 -25.56
CA GLY A 258 43.69 32.33 -25.29
C GLY A 258 44.48 32.67 -26.56
N GLU A 259 44.35 31.88 -27.62
CA GLU A 259 45.04 32.14 -28.89
C GLU A 259 44.48 33.37 -29.62
N TYR A 260 43.16 33.57 -29.59
CA TYR A 260 42.53 34.74 -30.17
C TYR A 260 42.97 36.05 -29.49
N MET A 261 43.09 36.06 -28.17
CA MET A 261 43.60 37.21 -27.42
C MET A 261 45.07 37.50 -27.74
N LYS A 262 45.89 36.48 -28.01
CA LYS A 262 47.27 36.68 -28.49
C LYS A 262 47.29 37.34 -29.87
N LEU A 263 46.38 36.94 -30.77
CA LEU A 263 46.22 37.57 -32.07
C LEU A 263 45.84 39.05 -31.96
N ILE A 264 44.84 39.37 -31.14
CA ILE A 264 44.45 40.76 -30.87
C ILE A 264 45.64 41.55 -30.31
N ARG A 265 46.32 41.02 -29.29
CA ARG A 265 47.48 41.69 -28.67
C ARG A 265 48.58 41.98 -29.68
N PHE A 266 48.90 41.02 -30.54
CA PHE A 266 49.92 41.19 -31.58
C PHE A 266 49.54 42.32 -32.56
N MET A 267 48.29 42.33 -33.02
CA MET A 267 47.78 43.36 -33.93
C MET A 267 47.73 44.77 -33.31
N GLU A 268 47.34 44.88 -32.04
CA GLU A 268 47.15 46.18 -31.37
C GLU A 268 48.43 46.77 -30.80
N ASN A 269 49.30 45.94 -30.23
CA ASN A 269 50.41 46.41 -29.39
C ASN A 269 51.79 46.08 -29.94
N GLU A 270 51.90 45.08 -30.83
CA GLU A 270 53.19 44.62 -31.37
C GLU A 270 53.40 45.05 -32.82
N MET A 271 52.35 45.35 -33.58
CA MET A 271 52.49 45.92 -34.92
C MET A 271 52.88 47.41 -34.88
N PRO A 272 53.83 47.86 -35.73
CA PRO A 272 54.23 49.26 -35.79
C PRO A 272 53.06 50.16 -36.20
N ALA A 273 52.87 51.26 -35.48
CA ALA A 273 51.94 52.31 -35.87
C ALA A 273 52.42 52.97 -37.18
N SER A 274 51.83 52.55 -38.30
CA SER A 274 52.20 53.01 -39.64
C SER A 274 50.95 53.14 -40.52
N PRO A 275 50.87 54.18 -41.39
CA PRO A 275 49.86 54.25 -42.44
C PRO A 275 49.82 52.99 -43.31
N LYS A 276 50.94 52.24 -43.41
CA LYS A 276 51.04 50.97 -44.14
C LYS A 276 50.15 49.85 -43.61
N TYR A 277 49.90 49.82 -42.29
CA TYR A 277 49.16 48.74 -41.63
C TYR A 277 47.83 49.22 -41.05
N ALA A 278 47.55 50.52 -41.10
CA ALA A 278 46.39 51.16 -40.48
C ALA A 278 45.04 50.53 -40.88
N GLU A 279 44.84 50.19 -42.16
CA GLU A 279 43.61 49.53 -42.64
C GLU A 279 43.50 48.06 -42.22
N HIS A 280 44.64 47.46 -41.85
CA HIS A 280 44.72 46.07 -41.44
C HIS A 280 44.67 45.92 -39.93
N ILE A 281 44.82 46.96 -39.10
CA ILE A 281 44.91 46.81 -37.64
C ILE A 281 43.57 46.48 -36.98
N PHE A 282 42.42 46.76 -37.61
CA PHE A 282 41.11 46.39 -37.05
C PHE A 282 40.03 46.11 -38.12
N LYS A 283 39.64 44.84 -38.25
CA LYS A 283 38.32 44.44 -38.75
C LYS A 283 37.60 43.71 -37.62
N PRO A 284 36.80 44.40 -36.79
CA PRO A 284 36.10 43.76 -35.69
C PRO A 284 35.14 42.71 -36.25
N ASN A 285 35.19 41.49 -35.73
CA ASN A 285 34.17 40.50 -36.08
C ASN A 285 32.91 40.83 -35.25
N PRO A 286 31.78 41.19 -35.90
CA PRO A 286 30.55 41.57 -35.20
C PRO A 286 29.93 40.42 -34.37
N ASN A 287 30.41 39.18 -34.54
CA ASN A 287 29.85 37.98 -33.92
C ASN A 287 30.66 37.43 -32.72
N ILE A 288 31.67 38.14 -32.19
CA ILE A 288 32.58 37.69 -31.09
C ILE A 288 31.89 37.33 -29.75
N ARG A 289 30.57 37.37 -29.65
CA ARG A 289 29.85 37.02 -28.41
C ARG A 289 29.96 35.53 -28.11
N LEU A 290 30.98 35.15 -27.36
CA LEU A 290 31.19 33.80 -26.82
C LEU A 290 30.09 33.44 -25.83
N ARG A 291 29.01 32.87 -26.35
CA ARG A 291 27.87 32.41 -25.56
C ARG A 291 28.31 31.34 -24.56
N LEU A 292 27.70 31.37 -23.38
CA LEU A 292 27.92 30.39 -22.32
C LEU A 292 26.98 29.20 -22.54
N LEU A 293 27.46 28.00 -22.25
CA LEU A 293 26.59 26.83 -22.21
C LEU A 293 25.63 27.01 -21.03
N ARG A 294 24.35 26.70 -21.21
CA ARG A 294 23.41 26.64 -20.09
C ARG A 294 23.90 25.57 -19.14
N ASP A 295 23.90 25.83 -17.84
CA ASP A 295 24.22 24.78 -16.87
C ASP A 295 23.21 23.64 -17.05
N ALA A 296 23.73 22.45 -17.34
CA ALA A 296 22.94 21.23 -17.25
C ALA A 296 22.61 21.08 -15.76
N ALA A 297 21.33 21.03 -15.42
CA ALA A 297 20.94 20.78 -14.04
C ALA A 297 21.65 19.51 -13.53
N GLU A 298 22.32 19.60 -12.39
CA GLU A 298 22.90 18.46 -11.69
C GLU A 298 21.78 17.56 -11.16
N ALA A 299 21.18 16.75 -12.03
CA ALA A 299 20.06 15.87 -11.70
C ALA A 299 20.50 14.41 -11.49
N ALA A 300 21.77 14.17 -11.14
CA ALA A 300 22.33 12.82 -11.05
C ALA A 300 22.75 12.37 -9.64
N LEU A 301 22.76 13.24 -8.63
CA LEU A 301 23.19 12.88 -7.26
C LEU A 301 22.02 12.92 -6.27
N GLY A 302 21.02 12.09 -6.56
CA GLY A 302 20.01 11.71 -5.60
C GLY A 302 19.94 10.19 -5.55
N GLU A 303 21.00 9.54 -5.04
CA GLU A 303 20.87 8.19 -4.50
C GLU A 303 19.71 8.26 -3.50
N ARG A 304 18.53 7.81 -3.95
CA ARG A 304 17.40 7.50 -3.08
C ARG A 304 17.93 6.47 -2.11
N ALA A 305 18.31 6.93 -0.93
CA ALA A 305 18.59 6.09 0.21
C ALA A 305 17.38 5.17 0.37
N ASN A 306 17.61 3.89 0.05
CA ASN A 306 16.83 2.78 0.57
C ASN A 306 16.48 3.08 2.03
N VAL A 307 15.21 2.92 2.42
CA VAL A 307 14.79 1.76 3.22
C VAL A 307 13.26 1.65 3.09
N SER A 308 12.86 0.65 2.32
CA SER A 308 11.58 -0.03 2.46
C SER A 308 11.50 -0.73 3.82
N GLY A 309 10.48 -0.38 4.61
CA GLY A 309 9.96 -1.17 5.74
C GLY A 309 10.84 -1.25 7.00
N PRO A 310 10.28 -1.68 8.16
CA PRO A 310 9.15 -2.58 8.26
C PRO A 310 7.99 -2.07 9.13
N ILE A 311 6.83 -2.60 8.78
CA ILE A 311 5.69 -2.84 9.65
C ILE A 311 6.21 -3.43 10.98
N ALA A 312 6.23 -2.60 12.02
CA ALA A 312 6.47 -3.04 13.38
C ALA A 312 5.20 -3.74 13.88
N SER A 313 5.21 -5.05 13.72
CA SER A 313 4.53 -6.02 14.58
C SER A 313 4.42 -5.55 16.03
N SER A 314 3.19 -5.46 16.55
CA SER A 314 2.93 -5.62 17.98
C SER A 314 1.93 -6.75 18.18
N LEU A 315 2.40 -7.96 17.84
CA LEU A 315 1.83 -9.19 18.37
C LEU A 315 2.70 -9.60 19.56
N SER A 316 2.01 -9.95 20.64
CA SER A 316 2.49 -10.51 21.92
C SER A 316 2.93 -9.50 23.00
N ARG A 317 2.13 -9.38 24.06
CA ARG A 317 2.21 -10.31 25.20
C ARG A 317 1.04 -10.16 26.17
N SER A 318 0.46 -11.33 26.45
CA SER A 318 -0.23 -11.74 27.65
C SER A 318 0.33 -11.18 28.97
N VAL A 319 -0.55 -10.78 29.89
CA VAL A 319 -0.38 -10.94 31.34
C VAL A 319 -1.70 -11.34 31.99
N LYS A 320 -1.81 -12.65 32.23
CA LYS A 320 -2.19 -13.32 33.48
C LYS A 320 -3.04 -12.56 34.52
N ALA A 321 -4.16 -13.21 34.84
CA ALA A 321 -4.71 -13.52 36.16
C ALA A 321 -4.33 -12.60 37.34
N LYS A 322 -5.36 -11.99 37.92
CA LYS A 322 -5.41 -11.76 39.36
C LYS A 322 -6.67 -12.40 39.93
N ASN A 323 -6.40 -13.27 40.91
CA ASN A 323 -7.34 -13.82 41.86
C ASN A 323 -8.03 -12.68 42.64
N ALA A 324 -9.32 -12.89 42.91
CA ALA A 324 -9.98 -12.54 44.17
C ALA A 324 -11.20 -13.46 44.21
N ASP A 325 -11.10 -14.60 44.89
CA ASP A 325 -11.54 -14.73 46.28
C ASP A 325 -12.99 -14.29 46.45
N GLY A 326 -13.87 -15.28 46.44
CA GLY A 326 -15.30 -15.14 46.64
C GLY A 326 -15.94 -16.47 46.98
N ASN A 327 -15.32 -17.17 47.92
CA ASN A 327 -15.81 -18.37 48.57
C ASN A 327 -17.19 -18.08 49.19
N PHE A 328 -18.27 -18.60 48.61
CA PHE A 328 -19.52 -18.80 49.34
C PHE A 328 -20.11 -20.17 48.98
N TYR A 329 -19.56 -21.15 49.67
CA TYR A 329 -20.15 -22.45 49.89
C TYR A 329 -21.15 -22.34 51.05
N ARG A 330 -22.38 -22.80 50.79
CA ARG A 330 -23.42 -23.29 51.74
C ARG A 330 -24.16 -22.28 52.63
N PRO A 331 -25.40 -22.61 53.08
CA PRO A 331 -25.96 -23.96 53.27
C PRO A 331 -27.30 -24.19 52.54
N ALA A 332 -27.60 -25.38 52.00
CA ALA A 332 -28.14 -26.50 52.78
C ALA A 332 -29.01 -26.04 53.96
N ALA A 333 -30.13 -25.39 53.67
CA ALA A 333 -31.22 -25.26 54.63
C ALA A 333 -31.86 -26.64 54.83
N ALA A 334 -31.17 -27.48 55.60
CA ALA A 334 -31.85 -28.43 56.46
C ALA A 334 -32.67 -27.58 57.44
N ALA A 335 -33.97 -27.45 57.17
CA ALA A 335 -34.89 -26.97 58.17
C ALA A 335 -34.85 -27.97 59.32
N GLU A 336 -34.24 -27.53 60.42
CA GLU A 336 -34.24 -28.19 61.71
C GLU A 336 -35.66 -28.64 62.05
N ARG A 337 -35.79 -29.95 62.24
CA ARG A 337 -36.87 -30.53 63.02
C ARG A 337 -36.85 -29.86 64.40
N ARG A 338 -37.84 -29.00 64.66
CA ARG A 338 -38.21 -28.71 66.04
C ARG A 338 -39.13 -29.84 66.50
N ASP A 339 -38.54 -30.73 67.29
CA ASP A 339 -39.28 -31.58 68.21
C ASP A 339 -40.09 -30.69 69.17
N SER A 340 -41.36 -30.52 68.86
CA SER A 340 -42.36 -30.22 69.87
C SER A 340 -43.10 -31.52 70.16
N ALA A 341 -42.93 -32.02 71.38
CA ALA A 341 -43.58 -33.21 71.91
C ALA A 341 -45.07 -33.24 71.55
N ILE A 342 -45.47 -34.27 70.81
CA ILE A 342 -46.87 -34.60 70.55
C ILE A 342 -47.34 -35.49 71.70
N PRO A 343 -48.34 -35.10 72.50
CA PRO A 343 -49.00 -36.04 73.39
C PRO A 343 -49.71 -37.09 72.54
N GLN A 344 -49.44 -38.37 72.82
CA GLN A 344 -50.23 -39.47 72.29
C GLN A 344 -51.71 -39.26 72.61
N ALA A 345 -52.55 -39.25 71.57
CA ALA A 345 -53.96 -39.52 71.70
C ALA A 345 -54.45 -40.34 70.51
N ALA A 346 -54.93 -41.53 70.85
CA ALA A 346 -55.89 -42.41 70.21
C ALA A 346 -56.22 -42.21 68.71
N SER A 347 -56.12 -43.34 67.99
CA SER A 347 -56.67 -43.58 66.67
C SER A 347 -58.09 -43.04 66.48
N ASN A 348 -58.22 -42.02 65.63
CA ASN A 348 -59.38 -41.70 64.79
C ASN A 348 -58.87 -40.74 63.70
N LYS A 349 -58.96 -41.06 62.41
CA LYS A 349 -58.46 -40.19 61.33
C LYS A 349 -59.16 -38.82 61.40
N THR A 350 -58.44 -37.78 61.83
CA THR A 350 -59.01 -36.43 61.94
C THR A 350 -58.82 -35.67 60.63
N ALA A 351 -59.67 -34.68 60.35
CA ALA A 351 -59.55 -33.83 59.15
C ALA A 351 -58.14 -33.18 59.02
N ARG A 352 -57.44 -32.98 60.13
CA ARG A 352 -56.06 -32.47 60.15
C ARG A 352 -55.06 -33.44 59.53
N ASP A 353 -55.18 -34.74 59.81
CA ASP A 353 -54.28 -35.76 59.24
C ASP A 353 -54.44 -35.85 57.72
N GLU A 354 -55.67 -35.69 57.22
CA GLU A 354 -55.96 -35.65 55.79
C GLU A 354 -55.45 -34.35 55.14
N ILE A 355 -55.58 -33.20 55.80
CA ILE A 355 -55.02 -31.90 55.33
C ILE A 355 -53.50 -31.96 55.26
N LEU A 356 -52.83 -32.50 56.28
CA LEU A 356 -51.36 -32.63 56.29
C LEU A 356 -50.89 -33.59 55.18
N LYS A 357 -51.57 -34.73 55.00
CA LYS A 357 -51.23 -35.68 53.93
C LYS A 357 -51.41 -35.07 52.53
N LEU A 358 -52.52 -34.39 52.26
CA LEU A 358 -52.73 -33.69 50.99
C LEU A 358 -51.74 -32.53 50.81
N GLY A 359 -51.36 -31.86 51.90
CA GLY A 359 -50.34 -30.82 51.91
C GLY A 359 -48.94 -31.35 51.55
N GLU A 360 -48.56 -32.52 52.07
CA GLU A 360 -47.32 -33.22 51.70
C GLU A 360 -47.32 -33.59 50.21
N GLU A 361 -48.41 -34.18 49.70
CA GLU A 361 -48.55 -34.53 48.28
C GLU A 361 -48.50 -33.28 47.37
N LEU A 362 -49.17 -32.18 47.77
CA LEU A 362 -49.12 -30.90 47.05
C LEU A 362 -47.73 -30.27 47.09
N SER A 363 -47.03 -30.35 48.22
CA SER A 363 -45.66 -29.85 48.38
C SER A 363 -44.69 -30.62 47.49
N ALA A 364 -44.82 -31.95 47.41
CA ALA A 364 -44.00 -32.78 46.54
C ALA A 364 -44.22 -32.43 45.05
N LEU A 365 -45.49 -32.31 44.63
CA LEU A 365 -45.81 -31.89 43.25
C LEU A 365 -45.37 -30.45 42.94
N THR A 366 -45.42 -29.56 43.94
CA THR A 366 -44.91 -28.19 43.80
C THR A 366 -43.41 -28.20 43.55
N ALA A 367 -42.64 -28.98 44.31
CA ALA A 367 -41.21 -29.14 44.11
C ALA A 367 -40.87 -29.75 42.73
N GLU A 368 -41.59 -30.82 42.32
CA GLU A 368 -41.43 -31.44 40.99
C GLU A 368 -41.70 -30.43 39.86
N LEU A 369 -42.74 -29.60 39.98
CA LEU A 369 -43.06 -28.57 39.00
C LEU A 369 -42.03 -27.43 38.96
N THR A 370 -41.50 -27.03 40.11
CA THR A 370 -40.42 -26.02 40.18
C THR A 370 -39.15 -26.54 39.52
N GLU A 371 -38.70 -27.75 39.85
CA GLU A 371 -37.51 -28.37 39.25
C GLU A 371 -37.68 -28.56 37.74
N ALA A 372 -38.86 -29.02 37.30
CA ALA A 372 -39.16 -29.15 35.89
C ALA A 372 -39.15 -27.77 35.18
N ALA A 373 -39.70 -26.73 35.81
CA ALA A 373 -39.65 -25.38 35.26
C ALA A 373 -38.21 -24.87 35.10
N ASP A 374 -37.35 -25.07 36.11
CA ASP A 374 -35.95 -24.65 36.07
C ASP A 374 -35.16 -25.37 34.96
N LEU A 375 -35.40 -26.68 34.78
CA LEU A 375 -34.79 -27.45 33.69
C LEU A 375 -35.26 -26.96 32.31
N LEU A 376 -36.56 -26.73 32.13
CA LEU A 376 -37.10 -26.20 30.89
C LEU A 376 -36.56 -24.78 30.59
N GLU A 377 -36.40 -23.93 31.60
CA GLU A 377 -35.79 -22.62 31.45
C GLU A 377 -34.31 -22.71 31.06
N SER A 378 -33.56 -23.69 31.59
CA SER A 378 -32.17 -23.94 31.19
C SER A 378 -32.08 -24.33 29.71
N VAL A 379 -32.92 -25.26 29.25
CA VAL A 379 -33.00 -25.67 27.83
C VAL A 379 -33.37 -24.48 26.95
N ALA A 380 -34.37 -23.69 27.36
CA ALA A 380 -34.78 -22.49 26.64
C ALA A 380 -33.63 -21.47 26.51
N ARG A 381 -32.86 -21.24 27.59
CA ARG A 381 -31.71 -20.32 27.58
C ARG A 381 -30.60 -20.80 26.65
N GLU A 382 -30.29 -22.08 26.66
CA GLU A 382 -29.28 -22.66 25.75
C GLU A 382 -29.69 -22.49 24.29
N ALA A 383 -30.94 -22.80 23.95
CA ALA A 383 -31.47 -22.59 22.61
C ALA A 383 -31.45 -21.13 22.18
N GLN A 384 -31.85 -20.21 23.07
CA GLN A 384 -31.80 -18.78 22.80
C GLN A 384 -30.36 -18.29 22.53
N ASN A 385 -29.39 -18.75 23.31
CA ASN A 385 -27.97 -18.44 23.11
C ASN A 385 -27.44 -18.98 21.76
N ALA A 386 -27.83 -20.20 21.38
CA ALA A 386 -27.45 -20.78 20.09
C ALA A 386 -28.04 -19.97 18.92
N ILE A 387 -29.32 -19.56 19.00
CA ILE A 387 -29.98 -18.72 17.99
C ILE A 387 -29.26 -17.39 17.83
N TYR A 388 -28.95 -16.69 18.92
CA TYR A 388 -28.24 -15.41 18.85
C TYR A 388 -26.82 -15.57 18.28
N SER A 389 -26.13 -16.66 18.61
CA SER A 389 -24.79 -16.93 18.09
C SER A 389 -24.82 -17.12 16.57
N ILE A 390 -25.77 -17.89 16.04
CA ILE A 390 -25.96 -18.06 14.59
C ILE A 390 -26.29 -16.73 13.89
N GLN A 391 -27.17 -15.90 14.46
CA GLN A 391 -27.48 -14.57 13.91
C GLN A 391 -26.26 -13.64 13.84
N PHE A 392 -25.43 -13.68 14.87
CA PHE A 392 -24.19 -12.92 14.88
C PHE A 392 -23.19 -13.42 13.82
N ILE A 393 -23.08 -14.74 13.66
CA ILE A 393 -22.24 -15.35 12.61
C ILE A 393 -22.75 -14.96 11.23
N GLU A 394 -24.07 -14.95 11.01
CA GLU A 394 -24.67 -14.51 9.74
C GLU A 394 -24.24 -13.11 9.34
N THR A 395 -24.31 -12.16 10.28
CA THR A 395 -23.85 -10.78 10.07
C THR A 395 -22.36 -10.73 9.73
N SER A 396 -21.55 -11.53 10.43
CA SER A 396 -20.10 -11.60 10.21
C SER A 396 -19.76 -12.22 8.85
N ALA A 397 -20.49 -13.26 8.44
CA ALA A 397 -20.32 -13.92 7.16
C ALA A 397 -20.66 -12.98 5.99
N GLN A 398 -21.73 -12.20 6.12
CA GLN A 398 -22.11 -11.20 5.13
C GLN A 398 -21.04 -10.11 4.98
N ALA A 399 -20.48 -9.61 6.09
CA ALA A 399 -19.41 -8.63 6.07
C ALA A 399 -18.15 -9.19 5.38
N ILE A 400 -17.70 -10.38 5.77
CA ILE A 400 -16.52 -11.03 5.18
C ILE A 400 -16.72 -11.31 3.69
N LEU A 401 -17.92 -11.71 3.26
CA LEU A 401 -18.23 -11.88 1.83
C LEU A 401 -18.08 -10.56 1.06
N LYS A 402 -18.62 -9.46 1.60
CA LYS A 402 -18.51 -8.14 0.98
C LYS A 402 -17.04 -7.71 0.87
N ASP A 403 -16.26 -7.90 1.93
CA ASP A 403 -14.84 -7.55 1.95
C ASP A 403 -14.04 -8.41 0.95
N SER A 404 -14.37 -9.70 0.84
CA SER A 404 -13.75 -10.62 -0.13
C SER A 404 -14.05 -10.21 -1.59
N ILE A 405 -15.30 -9.80 -1.88
CA ILE A 405 -15.68 -9.27 -3.19
C ILE A 405 -14.88 -7.99 -3.48
N ALA A 406 -14.84 -7.05 -2.53
CA ALA A 406 -14.11 -5.80 -2.69
C ALA A 406 -12.61 -6.04 -2.93
N ALA A 407 -12.00 -6.99 -2.21
CA ALA A 407 -10.61 -7.38 -2.41
C ALA A 407 -10.37 -7.97 -3.81
N ALA A 408 -11.26 -8.82 -4.32
CA ALA A 408 -11.17 -9.36 -5.67
C ALA A 408 -11.28 -8.25 -6.74
N THR A 409 -12.21 -7.32 -6.58
CA THR A 409 -12.34 -6.16 -7.48
C THR A 409 -11.10 -5.28 -7.42
N SER A 410 -10.59 -4.96 -6.22
CA SER A 410 -9.37 -4.18 -6.05
C SER A 410 -8.16 -4.85 -6.71
N ALA A 411 -8.04 -6.18 -6.61
CA ALA A 411 -6.97 -6.93 -7.26
C ALA A 411 -7.03 -6.83 -8.78
N GLN A 412 -8.24 -6.88 -9.34
CA GLN A 412 -8.46 -6.73 -10.78
C GLN A 412 -8.19 -5.31 -11.28
N VAL A 413 -8.56 -4.28 -10.50
CA VAL A 413 -8.22 -2.88 -10.82
C VAL A 413 -6.71 -2.71 -10.86
N LEU A 414 -6.00 -3.22 -9.84
CA LEU A 414 -4.54 -3.18 -9.80
C LEU A 414 -3.90 -3.93 -10.99
N SER A 415 -4.44 -5.09 -11.38
CA SER A 415 -3.99 -5.80 -12.59
C SER A 415 -4.13 -4.94 -13.85
N SER A 416 -5.22 -4.16 -13.94
CA SER A 416 -5.46 -3.28 -15.08
C SER A 416 -4.47 -2.12 -15.09
N ASP A 417 -4.21 -1.50 -13.94
CA ASP A 417 -3.23 -0.41 -13.81
C ASP A 417 -1.81 -0.88 -14.11
N ILE A 418 -1.46 -2.10 -13.72
CA ILE A 418 -0.19 -2.76 -14.07
C ILE A 418 -0.08 -2.96 -15.58
N ALA A 419 -1.13 -3.45 -16.24
CA ALA A 419 -1.14 -3.62 -17.69
C ALA A 419 -1.01 -2.29 -18.46
N ILE A 420 -1.62 -1.21 -17.94
CA ILE A 420 -1.45 0.15 -18.46
C ILE A 420 0.01 0.59 -18.29
N LEU A 421 0.58 0.46 -17.08
CA LEU A 421 1.97 0.83 -16.83
C LEU A 421 2.93 0.04 -17.72
N LYS A 422 2.67 -1.25 -17.96
CA LYS A 422 3.47 -2.06 -18.89
C LYS A 422 3.50 -1.45 -20.29
N SER A 423 2.33 -1.11 -20.83
CA SER A 423 2.21 -0.50 -22.16
C SER A 423 2.91 0.85 -22.22
N GLU A 424 2.76 1.67 -21.18
CA GLU A 424 3.44 2.95 -21.10
C GLU A 424 4.96 2.83 -20.96
N LEU A 425 5.44 1.82 -20.23
CA LEU A 425 6.86 1.55 -20.07
C LEU A 425 7.50 1.10 -21.39
N GLU A 426 6.78 0.34 -22.21
CA GLU A 426 7.20 -0.01 -23.57
C GLU A 426 7.33 1.24 -24.46
N VAL A 427 6.34 2.15 -24.39
CA VAL A 427 6.39 3.44 -25.11
C VAL A 427 7.54 4.31 -24.58
N ALA A 428 7.70 4.41 -23.27
CA ALA A 428 8.77 5.18 -22.64
C ALA A 428 10.14 4.63 -23.02
N SER A 429 10.28 3.29 -23.11
CA SER A 429 11.50 2.64 -23.59
C SER A 429 11.81 2.95 -25.04
N ALA A 430 10.80 2.95 -25.92
CA ALA A 430 10.98 3.36 -27.32
C ALA A 430 11.40 4.83 -27.43
N GLN A 431 10.75 5.72 -26.66
CA GLN A 431 11.08 7.14 -26.61
C GLN A 431 12.49 7.38 -26.07
N ALA A 432 12.88 6.67 -25.01
CA ALA A 432 14.22 6.74 -24.43
C ALA A 432 15.29 6.27 -25.44
N ASN A 433 15.05 5.18 -26.17
CA ASN A 433 15.97 4.70 -27.21
C ASN A 433 16.13 5.72 -28.35
N ALA A 434 15.02 6.31 -28.82
CA ALA A 434 15.07 7.35 -29.86
C ALA A 434 15.80 8.62 -29.36
N SER A 435 15.52 9.03 -28.13
CA SER A 435 16.17 10.16 -27.48
C SER A 435 17.66 9.91 -27.28
N ASN A 436 18.05 8.70 -26.87
CA ASN A 436 19.45 8.32 -26.72
C ASN A 436 20.18 8.34 -28.07
N ALA A 437 19.57 7.82 -29.13
CA ALA A 437 20.15 7.90 -30.48
C ALA A 437 20.31 9.35 -30.97
N GLN A 438 19.37 10.24 -30.64
CA GLN A 438 19.49 11.66 -30.95
C GLN A 438 20.58 12.33 -30.12
N PHE A 439 20.67 12.01 -28.84
CA PHE A 439 21.73 12.48 -27.94
C PHE A 439 23.12 12.06 -28.44
N GLU A 440 23.26 10.81 -28.90
CA GLU A 440 24.51 10.31 -29.48
C GLU A 440 24.92 11.11 -30.73
N LYS A 441 23.99 11.36 -31.66
CA LYS A 441 24.25 12.19 -32.85
C LYS A 441 24.68 13.62 -32.49
N LEU A 442 23.99 14.24 -31.54
CA LEU A 442 24.33 15.59 -31.06
C LEU A 442 25.71 15.58 -30.38
N SER A 443 25.99 14.57 -29.55
CA SER A 443 27.26 14.37 -28.87
C SER A 443 28.44 14.23 -29.84
N GLU A 444 28.27 13.43 -30.90
CA GLU A 444 29.27 13.28 -31.96
C GLU A 444 29.51 14.59 -32.73
N ALA A 445 28.44 15.33 -33.05
CA ALA A 445 28.54 16.62 -33.70
C ALA A 445 29.33 17.62 -32.84
N VAL A 446 29.00 17.72 -31.54
CA VAL A 446 29.75 18.54 -30.57
C VAL A 446 31.23 18.13 -30.55
N GLY A 447 31.54 16.83 -30.48
CA GLY A 447 32.91 16.34 -30.49
C GLY A 447 33.70 16.72 -31.75
N LYS A 448 33.06 16.67 -32.92
CA LYS A 448 33.66 17.11 -34.20
C LYS A 448 33.94 18.61 -34.20
N PHE A 449 32.98 19.43 -33.78
CA PHE A 449 33.15 20.88 -33.72
C PHE A 449 34.21 21.31 -32.70
N ILE A 450 34.29 20.65 -31.55
CA ILE A 450 35.37 20.86 -30.57
C ILE A 450 36.73 20.58 -31.21
N SER A 451 36.87 19.44 -31.91
CA SER A 451 38.14 19.06 -32.54
C SER A 451 38.57 20.07 -33.60
N PHE A 452 37.60 20.57 -34.40
CA PHE A 452 37.87 21.62 -35.39
C PHE A 452 38.26 22.95 -34.73
N CYS A 453 37.58 23.36 -33.65
CA CYS A 453 37.92 24.56 -32.88
C CYS A 453 39.35 24.48 -32.30
N ASP A 454 39.75 23.30 -31.82
CA ASP A 454 41.10 23.06 -31.32
C ASP A 454 42.16 23.15 -32.44
N GLU A 455 41.85 22.65 -33.64
CA GLU A 455 42.73 22.77 -34.81
C GLU A 455 42.88 24.22 -35.27
N GLU A 456 41.79 24.97 -35.38
CA GLU A 456 41.84 26.39 -35.75
C GLU A 456 42.58 27.22 -34.69
N SER A 457 42.41 26.90 -33.40
CA SER A 457 43.18 27.52 -32.32
C SER A 457 44.68 27.32 -32.49
N LYS A 458 45.12 26.10 -32.84
CA LYS A 458 46.53 25.82 -33.12
C LYS A 458 47.03 26.58 -34.33
N LYS A 459 46.24 26.66 -35.42
CA LYS A 459 46.59 27.44 -36.61
C LYS A 459 46.80 28.91 -36.25
N ILE A 460 45.92 29.53 -35.44
CA ILE A 460 46.12 30.91 -34.96
C ILE A 460 47.50 31.05 -34.32
N GLY A 461 47.84 30.18 -33.36
CA GLY A 461 49.12 30.26 -32.65
C GLY A 461 50.36 30.00 -33.53
N GLU A 462 50.26 29.15 -34.54
CA GLU A 462 51.33 28.90 -35.52
C GLU A 462 51.53 30.06 -36.48
N ARG A 463 50.43 30.59 -37.03
CA ARG A 463 50.42 31.77 -37.90
C ARG A 463 50.97 32.99 -37.18
N LEU A 464 50.61 33.17 -35.90
CA LEU A 464 51.15 34.23 -35.07
C LEU A 464 52.67 34.12 -34.85
N ARG A 465 53.18 32.90 -34.66
CA ARG A 465 54.63 32.66 -34.52
C ARG A 465 55.39 33.03 -35.79
N LYS A 466 54.85 32.68 -36.96
CA LYS A 466 55.42 33.05 -38.27
C LYS A 466 55.37 34.56 -38.49
N ALA A 467 54.23 35.20 -38.22
CA ALA A 467 54.08 36.64 -38.31
C ALA A 467 55.09 37.40 -37.42
N LYS A 468 55.31 36.95 -36.18
CA LYS A 468 56.32 37.53 -35.29
C LYS A 468 57.75 37.37 -35.82
N ALA A 469 58.07 36.25 -36.47
CA ALA A 469 59.39 36.04 -37.08
C ALA A 469 59.59 36.99 -38.28
N LEU A 470 58.59 37.12 -39.15
CA LEU A 470 58.62 38.02 -40.30
C LEU A 470 58.68 39.51 -39.92
N LEU A 471 58.17 39.88 -38.73
CA LEU A 471 58.27 41.25 -38.22
C LEU A 471 59.64 41.57 -37.61
N ALA A 472 60.40 40.54 -37.22
CA ALA A 472 61.73 40.69 -36.62
C ALA A 472 62.88 40.70 -37.65
N GLU A 473 62.60 40.27 -38.87
CA GLU A 473 63.45 40.39 -40.07
C GLU A 473 63.30 41.77 -40.73
#